data_AF-A0A285CJN6-F1
#
_entry.id   AF-A0A285CJN6-F1
#
_cell.length_a   1.000
_cell.length_b   1.000
_cell.length_c   1.000
_cell.angle_alpha   90.00
_cell.angle_beta   90.00
_cell.angle_gamma   90.00
#
_symmetry.space_group_name_H-M   'P 1'
#
loop_
_entity.id
_entity.type
_entity.pdbx_description
1 polymer ?
#
loop_
_entity_poly.entity_id
_entity_poly.type
_entity_poly.pdbx_seq_one_letter_code
_entity_poly.pdbx_strand_id
1 'polypeptide(L)'
;MKTDRTIITVNNQEFGQIADPNKLEAQIVHAYDVIDSNDTEFQNYKTLLASTTDGNSGADNVKATAIAGLTGATVQTLLESLKALDDSNKEYLLSQIQGVTLGQIPDGTITPVKLSADSKKASIIMVEDINSHFVGTNVEEVLEELFTFANNGKESIATVVGSPATTGDTFAQLQTHIQNSKNALATNLANKGQPSVGTETLQALVDKVANVNTGKKFATGTATSSSTSSTYTFIDGTTIGAYSLSVTGLPFKPTFIYAFWESGGSVGIVEYSELAGDIYPKPVKITGANFTTSGTSSAVTRHIKGDVSPANISDTSFTLPTLGQSILHTWIALEI
;
A
#
# COMPACT_ATOMS: atom_id res chain seq x y z
N MET A 1 62.52 85.57 29.95
CA MET A 1 63.80 86.31 30.04
C MET A 1 63.46 87.77 29.81
N LYS A 2 63.52 88.64 30.83
CA LYS A 2 63.11 90.05 30.66
C LYS A 2 64.10 90.77 29.74
N THR A 3 63.59 91.55 28.80
CA THR A 3 64.38 92.31 27.83
C THR A 3 65.17 93.40 28.56
N ASP A 4 66.48 93.50 28.29
CA ASP A 4 67.35 94.51 28.91
C ASP A 4 67.02 95.90 28.35
N ARG A 5 66.51 96.78 29.20
CA ARG A 5 66.01 98.12 28.82
C ARG A 5 67.10 99.19 28.83
N THR A 6 68.34 98.83 29.17
CA THR A 6 69.45 99.79 29.35
C THR A 6 69.97 100.42 28.04
N ILE A 7 69.54 99.94 26.87
CA ILE A 7 70.04 100.42 25.57
C ILE A 7 69.30 101.69 25.07
N ILE A 8 68.13 102.04 25.62
CA ILE A 8 67.28 103.11 25.05
C ILE A 8 67.77 104.53 25.42
N THR A 9 68.61 104.68 26.45
CA THR A 9 69.06 106.02 26.91
C THR A 9 70.22 106.61 26.08
N VAL A 10 70.67 105.94 25.01
CA VAL A 10 71.86 106.37 24.27
C VAL A 10 71.52 106.66 22.80
N ASN A 11 71.84 107.89 22.39
CA ASN A 11 71.89 108.40 21.01
C ASN A 11 70.63 109.01 20.36
N ASN A 12 69.99 109.95 21.05
CA ASN A 12 69.18 111.00 20.39
C ASN A 12 70.04 112.14 19.76
N GLN A 13 71.36 111.95 19.61
CA GLN A 13 72.27 112.97 19.08
C GLN A 13 72.61 112.81 17.58
N GLU A 14 72.25 111.70 16.92
CA GLU A 14 72.70 111.45 15.52
C GLU A 14 71.59 111.23 14.47
N PHE A 15 70.32 111.14 14.85
CA PHE A 15 69.22 111.00 13.89
C PHE A 15 68.44 112.32 13.74
N GLY A 16 68.69 113.01 12.63
CA GLY A 16 68.04 114.28 12.28
C GLY A 16 66.52 114.22 12.36
N GLN A 17 65.92 115.28 12.92
CA GLN A 17 64.48 115.54 13.00
C GLN A 17 63.60 114.30 13.25
N ILE A 18 63.80 113.63 14.37
CA ILE A 18 62.77 112.72 14.90
C ILE A 18 61.60 113.58 15.38
N ALA A 19 60.42 113.36 14.80
CA ALA A 19 59.18 114.00 15.21
C ALA A 19 58.83 113.57 16.64
N ASP A 20 59.20 114.39 17.63
CA ASP A 20 58.98 114.21 19.07
C ASP A 20 59.71 112.98 19.67
N PRO A 21 60.93 113.17 20.20
CA PRO A 21 61.73 112.10 20.82
C PRO A 21 61.02 111.37 21.97
N ASN A 22 60.11 112.05 22.68
CA ASN A 22 59.32 111.44 23.75
C ASN A 22 58.31 110.42 23.20
N LYS A 23 57.83 110.60 21.96
CA LYS A 23 56.96 109.62 21.29
C LYS A 23 57.74 108.39 20.85
N LEU A 24 58.97 108.55 20.37
CA LEU A 24 59.82 107.43 19.97
C LEU A 24 60.22 106.57 21.19
N GLU A 25 60.64 107.21 22.29
CA GLU A 25 60.95 106.49 23.54
C GLU A 25 59.73 105.74 24.08
N ALA A 26 58.55 106.38 24.08
CA ALA A 26 57.30 105.72 24.46
C ALA A 26 56.95 104.53 23.56
N GLN A 27 57.19 104.62 22.25
CA GLN A 27 56.96 103.52 21.30
C GLN A 27 57.91 102.33 21.53
N ILE A 28 59.18 102.60 21.83
CA ILE A 28 60.17 101.54 22.09
C ILE A 28 59.89 100.86 23.43
N VAL A 29 59.60 101.64 24.49
CA VAL A 29 59.20 101.10 25.80
C VAL A 29 57.95 100.25 25.66
N HIS A 30 56.94 100.74 24.93
CA HIS A 30 55.74 99.96 24.64
C HIS A 30 56.05 98.65 23.89
N ALA A 31 56.93 98.68 22.89
CA ALA A 31 57.36 97.47 22.17
C ALA A 31 58.06 96.46 23.09
N TYR A 32 58.89 96.91 24.02
CA TYR A 32 59.56 96.03 24.99
C TYR A 32 58.58 95.45 26.01
N ASP A 33 57.62 96.24 26.49
CA ASP A 33 56.54 95.74 27.35
C ASP A 33 55.71 94.66 26.64
N VAL A 34 55.41 94.84 25.35
CA VAL A 34 54.73 93.83 24.53
C VAL A 34 55.57 92.56 24.38
N ILE A 35 56.88 92.67 24.13
CA ILE A 35 57.78 91.51 24.02
C ILE A 35 57.86 90.74 25.35
N ASP A 36 58.07 91.44 26.46
CA ASP A 36 58.14 90.84 27.80
C ASP A 36 56.81 90.16 28.17
N SER A 37 55.68 90.78 27.80
CA SER A 37 54.34 90.21 27.98
C SER A 37 54.17 88.92 27.17
N ASN A 38 54.55 88.94 25.88
CA ASN A 38 54.42 87.77 25.01
C ASN A 38 55.36 86.63 25.44
N ASP A 39 56.58 86.92 25.89
CA ASP A 39 57.49 85.88 26.43
C ASP A 39 56.89 85.25 27.70
N THR A 40 56.32 86.08 28.58
CA THR A 40 55.62 85.58 29.79
C THR A 40 54.46 84.67 29.41
N GLU A 41 53.64 85.07 28.43
CA GLU A 41 52.52 84.27 27.93
C GLU A 41 53.01 82.95 27.30
N PHE A 42 54.08 83.00 26.50
CA PHE A 42 54.69 81.83 25.89
C PHE A 42 55.21 80.83 26.93
N GLN A 43 55.89 81.29 27.97
CA GLN A 43 56.37 80.40 29.05
C GLN A 43 55.20 79.80 29.83
N ASN A 44 54.10 80.54 30.02
CA ASN A 44 52.89 80.01 30.63
C ASN A 44 52.29 78.89 29.78
N TYR A 45 52.15 79.08 28.46
CA TYR A 45 51.68 78.03 27.56
C TYR A 45 52.60 76.82 27.54
N LYS A 46 53.92 77.03 27.52
CA LYS A 46 54.91 75.94 27.58
C LYS A 46 54.76 75.12 28.87
N THR A 47 54.53 75.78 29.99
CA THR A 47 54.35 75.13 31.29
C THR A 47 53.03 74.34 31.34
N LEU A 48 51.93 74.93 30.86
CA LEU A 48 50.62 74.26 30.77
C LEU A 48 50.67 73.03 29.86
N LEU A 49 51.31 73.14 28.69
CA LEU A 49 51.44 72.02 27.74
C LEU A 49 52.38 70.92 28.23
N ALA A 50 53.34 71.23 29.09
CA ALA A 50 54.25 70.24 29.69
C ALA A 50 53.70 69.61 30.99
N SER A 51 52.60 70.12 31.53
CA SER A 51 51.99 69.60 32.76
C SER A 51 51.47 68.17 32.57
N THR A 52 51.69 67.30 33.56
CA THR A 52 51.15 65.93 33.62
C THR A 52 50.15 65.76 34.76
N THR A 53 49.76 66.84 35.44
CA THR A 53 48.83 66.81 36.57
C THR A 53 47.41 66.59 36.05
N ASP A 54 46.72 65.57 36.57
CA ASP A 54 45.33 65.27 36.19
C ASP A 54 44.40 66.46 36.45
N GLY A 55 43.54 66.78 35.48
CA GLY A 55 42.67 67.97 35.49
C GLY A 55 43.35 69.30 35.13
N ASN A 56 44.67 69.31 34.89
CA ASN A 56 45.41 70.46 34.35
C ASN A 56 46.64 70.03 33.54
N SER A 57 46.57 68.91 32.85
CA SER A 57 47.66 68.37 32.03
C SER A 57 47.73 69.10 30.69
N GLY A 58 48.80 68.86 29.92
CA GLY A 58 48.88 69.33 28.54
C GLY A 58 47.70 68.84 27.69
N ALA A 59 47.21 67.62 27.95
CA ALA A 59 46.04 67.05 27.28
C ALA A 59 44.75 67.83 27.60
N ASP A 60 44.54 68.19 28.87
CA ASP A 60 43.37 68.98 29.31
C ASP A 60 43.37 70.37 28.65
N ASN A 61 44.55 71.00 28.57
CA ASN A 61 44.73 72.32 27.99
C ASN A 61 44.51 72.37 26.46
N VAL A 62 44.63 71.23 25.77
CA VAL A 62 44.27 71.09 24.34
C VAL A 62 42.95 70.33 24.12
N LYS A 63 42.19 70.05 25.19
CA LYS A 63 40.92 69.31 25.17
C LYS A 63 41.02 67.90 24.57
N ALA A 64 42.17 67.24 24.74
CA ALA A 64 42.32 65.84 24.41
C ALA A 64 41.77 64.97 25.55
N THR A 65 40.90 64.02 25.22
CA THR A 65 40.32 63.07 26.18
C THR A 65 40.91 61.68 25.95
N ALA A 66 41.14 60.94 27.03
CA ALA A 66 41.53 59.53 26.93
C ALA A 66 40.47 58.70 26.18
N ILE A 67 40.93 57.79 25.32
CA ILE A 67 40.06 56.83 24.65
C ILE A 67 39.93 55.62 25.57
N ALA A 68 38.69 55.35 26.03
CA ALA A 68 38.42 54.21 26.91
C ALA A 68 38.87 52.89 26.24
N GLY A 69 39.58 52.06 26.99
CA GLY A 69 40.09 50.75 26.52
C GLY A 69 41.46 50.80 25.82
N LEU A 70 42.03 51.99 25.60
CA LEU A 70 43.43 52.12 25.17
C LEU A 70 44.32 52.43 26.38
N THR A 71 45.50 51.80 26.42
CA THR A 71 46.49 52.02 27.48
C THR A 71 47.80 52.52 26.87
N GLY A 72 48.47 53.47 27.52
CA GLY A 72 49.74 54.01 27.03
C GLY A 72 49.99 55.46 27.43
N ALA A 73 51.26 55.80 27.69
CA ALA A 73 51.70 57.16 28.01
C ALA A 73 52.30 57.90 26.80
N THR A 74 52.58 57.18 25.71
CA THR A 74 53.09 57.72 24.45
C THR A 74 52.18 57.34 23.29
N VAL A 75 52.25 58.10 22.19
CA VAL A 75 51.56 57.78 20.93
C VAL A 75 51.87 56.36 20.47
N GLN A 76 53.13 55.93 20.59
CA GLN A 76 53.53 54.57 20.23
C GLN A 76 52.78 53.51 21.07
N THR A 77 52.79 53.65 22.40
CA THR A 77 52.13 52.66 23.28
C THR A 77 50.60 52.63 23.08
N LEU A 78 49.98 53.77 22.77
CA LEU A 78 48.56 53.83 22.44
C LEU A 78 48.24 53.14 21.09
N LEU A 79 49.10 53.31 20.08
CA LEU A 79 48.98 52.61 18.80
C LEU A 79 49.18 51.08 18.95
N GLU A 80 50.10 50.66 19.81
CA GLU A 80 50.31 49.25 20.15
C GLU A 80 49.07 48.66 20.85
N SER A 81 48.48 49.39 21.81
CA SER A 81 47.24 48.97 22.48
C SER A 81 46.04 48.88 21.52
N LEU A 82 45.95 49.77 20.52
CA LEU A 82 44.92 49.72 19.49
C LEU A 82 45.08 48.50 18.59
N LYS A 83 46.31 48.21 18.16
CA LYS A 83 46.63 47.03 17.35
C LYS A 83 46.27 45.73 18.07
N ALA A 84 46.59 45.62 19.36
CA ALA A 84 46.27 44.43 20.15
C ALA A 84 44.76 44.15 20.22
N LEU A 85 43.93 45.20 20.29
CA LEU A 85 42.47 45.07 20.30
C LEU A 85 41.93 44.58 18.95
N ASP A 86 42.46 45.09 17.83
CA ASP A 86 42.12 44.63 16.47
C ASP A 86 42.50 43.15 16.27
N ASP A 87 43.72 42.79 16.66
CA ASP A 87 44.21 41.40 16.58
C ASP A 87 43.33 40.45 17.43
N SER A 88 42.92 40.87 18.63
CA SER A 88 42.02 40.09 19.51
C SER A 88 40.62 39.91 18.91
N ASN A 89 40.05 40.96 18.34
CA ASN A 89 38.73 40.87 17.67
C ASN A 89 38.79 39.94 16.47
N LYS A 90 39.87 40.02 15.69
CA LYS A 90 40.10 39.12 14.56
C LYS A 90 40.24 37.68 15.02
N GLU A 91 40.97 37.42 16.08
CA GLU A 91 41.14 36.08 16.66
C GLU A 91 39.81 35.54 17.20
N TYR A 92 39.04 36.36 17.93
CA TYR A 92 37.71 35.99 18.41
C TYR A 92 36.79 35.61 17.23
N LEU A 93 36.70 36.45 16.20
CA LEU A 93 35.88 36.17 15.02
C LEU A 93 36.37 34.90 14.29
N LEU A 94 37.68 34.72 14.15
CA LEU A 94 38.26 33.52 13.56
C LEU A 94 37.93 32.27 14.37
N SER A 95 37.95 32.34 15.71
CA SER A 95 37.57 31.23 16.59
C SER A 95 36.09 30.88 16.50
N GLN A 96 35.21 31.88 16.37
CA GLN A 96 33.78 31.66 16.18
C GLN A 96 33.53 30.98 14.82
N ILE A 97 34.23 31.44 13.78
CA ILE A 97 34.13 30.89 12.42
C ILE A 97 34.71 29.47 12.33
N GLN A 98 35.85 29.20 12.97
CA GLN A 98 36.51 27.88 12.97
C GLN A 98 35.88 26.88 13.96
N GLY A 99 35.27 27.38 15.04
CA GLY A 99 34.53 26.58 16.02
C GLY A 99 33.21 26.05 15.46
N VAL A 100 32.63 26.72 14.46
CA VAL A 100 31.81 26.04 13.46
C VAL A 100 32.78 25.22 12.63
N THR A 101 32.75 23.91 12.72
CA THR A 101 33.65 23.01 12.00
C THR A 101 33.56 23.19 10.48
N LEU A 102 34.21 24.21 9.93
CA LEU A 102 34.29 24.50 8.49
C LEU A 102 35.05 23.41 7.73
N GLY A 103 35.80 22.56 8.43
CA GLY A 103 36.41 21.34 7.88
C GLY A 103 35.48 20.13 7.80
N GLN A 104 34.25 20.22 8.33
CA GLN A 104 33.23 19.16 8.20
C GLN A 104 32.19 19.45 7.11
N ILE A 105 32.28 20.61 6.47
CA ILE A 105 31.44 20.96 5.34
C ILE A 105 32.34 20.95 4.10
N PRO A 106 32.41 19.83 3.35
CA PRO A 106 33.19 19.78 2.13
C PRO A 106 32.80 20.92 1.18
N ASP A 107 33.76 21.47 0.44
CA ASP A 107 33.49 22.55 -0.51
C ASP A 107 32.37 22.15 -1.50
N GLY A 108 31.41 23.05 -1.73
CA GLY A 108 30.21 22.79 -2.53
C GLY A 108 29.10 21.93 -1.88
N THR A 109 29.27 21.42 -0.65
CA THR A 109 28.22 20.58 -0.02
C THR A 109 27.08 21.36 0.60
N ILE A 110 27.22 22.65 0.88
CA ILE A 110 26.11 23.54 1.24
C ILE A 110 25.70 24.29 -0.03
N THR A 111 24.63 23.82 -0.67
CA THR A 111 24.00 24.52 -1.80
C THR A 111 22.86 25.40 -1.27
N PRO A 112 22.45 26.46 -2.00
CA PRO A 112 21.26 27.24 -1.64
C PRO A 112 20.02 26.35 -1.44
N VAL A 113 19.91 25.25 -2.20
CA VAL A 113 18.84 24.25 -2.08
C VAL A 113 18.89 23.53 -0.73
N LYS A 114 20.08 23.16 -0.24
CA LYS A 114 20.25 22.51 1.07
C LYS A 114 19.96 23.43 2.26
N LEU A 115 20.00 24.75 2.05
CA LEU A 115 19.64 25.76 3.05
C LEU A 115 18.20 26.25 2.92
N SER A 116 17.53 25.97 1.80
CA SER A 116 16.14 26.37 1.59
C SER A 116 15.18 25.33 2.17
N ALA A 117 13.92 25.74 2.35
CA ALA A 117 12.84 24.81 2.69
C ALA A 117 12.65 23.71 1.63
N ASP A 118 13.16 23.92 0.40
CA ASP A 118 13.09 22.93 -0.67
C ASP A 118 13.96 21.71 -0.40
N SER A 119 14.97 21.80 0.48
CA SER A 119 15.79 20.65 0.92
C SER A 119 14.99 19.49 1.53
N LYS A 120 13.73 19.74 1.91
CA LYS A 120 12.83 18.76 2.53
C LYS A 120 11.79 18.19 1.57
N LYS A 121 11.87 18.51 0.27
CA LYS A 121 10.98 17.92 -0.73
C LYS A 121 11.26 16.43 -0.88
N ALA A 122 10.20 15.62 -0.98
CA ALA A 122 10.31 14.17 -1.12
C ALA A 122 11.16 13.75 -2.34
N SER A 123 11.10 14.51 -3.42
CA SER A 123 11.92 14.31 -4.63
C SER A 123 13.43 14.52 -4.43
N ILE A 124 13.86 15.09 -3.30
CA ILE A 124 15.28 15.36 -2.97
C ILE A 124 15.78 14.41 -1.87
N ILE A 125 14.87 13.85 -1.06
CA ILE A 125 15.22 12.93 0.01
C ILE A 125 15.47 11.55 -0.60
N MET A 126 16.73 11.12 -0.62
CA MET A 126 17.12 9.79 -1.10
C MET A 126 16.67 8.70 -0.12
N VAL A 127 16.27 7.55 -0.64
CA VAL A 127 15.92 6.38 0.14
C VAL A 127 17.11 5.41 0.13
N GLU A 128 17.54 4.99 1.31
CA GLU A 128 18.49 3.90 1.44
C GLU A 128 17.75 2.56 1.26
N ASP A 129 17.97 1.90 0.12
CA ASP A 129 17.32 0.63 -0.23
C ASP A 129 18.35 -0.50 -0.35
N ILE A 130 18.83 -0.98 0.80
CA ILE A 130 19.86 -2.02 0.91
C ILE A 130 19.46 -3.31 0.19
N ASN A 131 18.15 -3.61 0.12
CA ASN A 131 17.62 -4.85 -0.44
C ASN A 131 17.06 -4.70 -1.86
N SER A 132 17.15 -3.52 -2.47
CA SER A 132 16.62 -3.25 -3.82
C SER A 132 15.13 -3.62 -3.95
N HIS A 133 14.32 -3.24 -2.96
CA HIS A 133 12.87 -3.40 -3.01
C HIS A 133 12.19 -2.41 -3.97
N PHE A 134 12.82 -1.26 -4.22
CA PHE A 134 12.31 -0.17 -5.04
C PHE A 134 13.23 0.10 -6.22
N VAL A 135 12.65 0.56 -7.33
CA VAL A 135 13.44 1.11 -8.44
C VAL A 135 13.76 2.59 -8.18
N GLY A 136 12.83 3.28 -7.54
CA GLY A 136 12.87 4.67 -7.16
C GLY A 136 13.98 4.95 -6.16
N THR A 137 14.63 6.08 -6.36
CA THR A 137 15.83 6.44 -5.60
C THR A 137 15.56 7.49 -4.53
N ASN A 138 14.43 8.19 -4.65
CA ASN A 138 13.96 9.21 -3.71
C ASN A 138 12.55 8.89 -3.19
N VAL A 139 12.14 9.59 -2.13
CA VAL A 139 10.87 9.33 -1.44
C VAL A 139 9.66 9.49 -2.36
N GLU A 140 9.67 10.45 -3.30
CA GLU A 140 8.53 10.66 -4.22
C GLU A 140 8.34 9.45 -5.15
N GLU A 141 9.42 8.98 -5.79
CA GLU A 141 9.39 7.82 -6.69
C GLU A 141 8.97 6.55 -5.96
N VAL A 142 9.53 6.32 -4.78
CA VAL A 142 9.20 5.15 -3.95
C VAL A 142 7.72 5.14 -3.54
N LEU A 143 7.16 6.31 -3.19
CA LEU A 143 5.73 6.41 -2.85
C LEU A 143 4.83 6.12 -4.06
N GLU A 144 5.18 6.64 -5.24
CA GLU A 144 4.43 6.38 -6.48
C GLU A 144 4.46 4.89 -6.86
N GLU A 145 5.61 4.22 -6.72
CA GLU A 145 5.73 2.76 -6.92
C GLU A 145 4.85 1.99 -5.95
N LEU A 146 4.86 2.35 -4.66
CA LEU A 146 4.03 1.72 -3.65
C LEU A 146 2.53 1.87 -3.94
N PHE A 147 2.09 3.06 -4.37
CA PHE A 147 0.72 3.29 -4.80
C PHE A 147 0.37 2.45 -6.03
N THR A 148 1.27 2.40 -7.01
CA THR A 148 1.09 1.60 -8.22
C THR A 148 0.98 0.11 -7.91
N PHE A 149 1.86 -0.44 -7.07
CA PHE A 149 1.81 -1.86 -6.67
C PHE A 149 0.53 -2.19 -5.90
N ALA A 150 0.12 -1.33 -4.96
CA ALA A 150 -1.11 -1.51 -4.23
C ALA A 150 -2.33 -1.48 -5.17
N ASN A 151 -2.36 -0.54 -6.12
CA ASN A 151 -3.44 -0.45 -7.10
C ASN A 151 -3.47 -1.66 -8.04
N ASN A 152 -2.32 -2.09 -8.57
CA ASN A 152 -2.22 -3.28 -9.42
C ASN A 152 -2.70 -4.54 -8.70
N GLY A 153 -2.35 -4.71 -7.41
CA GLY A 153 -2.82 -5.83 -6.59
C GLY A 153 -4.34 -5.82 -6.41
N LYS A 154 -4.91 -4.64 -6.12
CA LYS A 154 -6.36 -4.42 -5.99
C LYS A 154 -7.11 -4.72 -7.28
N GLU A 155 -6.62 -4.20 -8.41
CA GLU A 155 -7.19 -4.45 -9.73
C GLU A 155 -7.14 -5.93 -10.11
N SER A 156 -6.02 -6.60 -9.86
CA SER A 156 -5.85 -8.04 -10.13
C SER A 156 -6.87 -8.89 -9.37
N ILE A 157 -7.11 -8.59 -8.08
CA ILE A 157 -8.13 -9.28 -7.28
C ILE A 157 -9.53 -9.00 -7.84
N ALA A 158 -9.85 -7.73 -8.14
CA ALA A 158 -11.16 -7.36 -8.68
C ALA A 158 -11.46 -8.09 -9.99
N THR A 159 -10.49 -8.19 -10.89
CA THR A 159 -10.61 -8.93 -12.15
C THR A 159 -10.90 -10.42 -11.94
N VAL A 160 -10.23 -11.08 -10.98
CA VAL A 160 -10.43 -12.50 -10.69
C VAL A 160 -11.80 -12.77 -10.05
N VAL A 161 -12.24 -11.90 -9.14
CA VAL A 161 -13.54 -12.04 -8.46
C VAL A 161 -14.69 -11.77 -9.45
N GLY A 162 -14.53 -10.79 -10.34
CA GLY A 162 -15.56 -10.37 -11.27
C GLY A 162 -16.74 -9.65 -10.59
N SER A 163 -17.78 -9.33 -11.36
CA SER A 163 -18.96 -8.61 -10.86
C SER A 163 -19.55 -9.30 -9.62
N PRO A 164 -19.80 -8.57 -8.52
CA PRO A 164 -19.89 -7.11 -8.41
C PRO A 164 -18.57 -6.35 -8.16
N ALA A 165 -17.43 -7.03 -8.04
CA ALA A 165 -16.14 -6.36 -7.85
C ALA A 165 -15.69 -5.60 -9.13
N THR A 166 -15.11 -4.42 -8.93
CA THR A 166 -14.60 -3.52 -9.98
C THR A 166 -13.21 -3.00 -9.62
N THR A 167 -12.44 -2.52 -10.61
CA THR A 167 -11.10 -1.93 -10.39
C THR A 167 -11.12 -0.67 -9.51
N GLY A 168 -12.29 -0.04 -9.36
CA GLY A 168 -12.50 1.10 -8.46
C GLY A 168 -12.68 0.73 -6.99
N ASP A 169 -12.95 -0.53 -6.66
CA ASP A 169 -13.23 -0.95 -5.28
C ASP A 169 -11.99 -0.93 -4.40
N THR A 170 -12.16 -0.55 -3.14
CA THR A 170 -11.15 -0.67 -2.09
C THR A 170 -10.94 -2.13 -1.66
N PHE A 171 -9.82 -2.45 -1.00
CA PHE A 171 -9.60 -3.79 -0.44
C PHE A 171 -10.72 -4.26 0.51
N ALA A 172 -11.31 -3.35 1.29
CA ALA A 172 -12.43 -3.66 2.18
C ALA A 172 -13.73 -4.00 1.43
N GLN A 173 -14.00 -3.30 0.32
CA GLN A 173 -15.12 -3.63 -0.57
C GLN A 173 -14.90 -4.98 -1.25
N LEU A 174 -13.70 -5.24 -1.76
CA LEU A 174 -13.34 -6.55 -2.35
C LEU A 174 -13.51 -7.70 -1.34
N GLN A 175 -13.07 -7.52 -0.09
CA GLN A 175 -13.29 -8.49 0.99
C GLN A 175 -14.79 -8.75 1.20
N THR A 176 -15.60 -7.68 1.22
CA THR A 176 -17.05 -7.77 1.39
C THR A 176 -17.69 -8.54 0.22
N HIS A 177 -17.30 -8.26 -1.02
CA HIS A 177 -17.78 -8.99 -2.20
C HIS A 177 -17.45 -10.49 -2.13
N ILE A 178 -16.22 -10.84 -1.79
CA ILE A 178 -15.79 -12.24 -1.62
C ILE A 178 -16.64 -12.93 -0.54
N GLN A 179 -16.86 -12.28 0.60
CA GLN A 179 -17.65 -12.86 1.69
C GLN A 179 -19.12 -13.02 1.30
N ASN A 180 -19.70 -12.07 0.57
CA ASN A 180 -21.07 -12.19 0.06
C ASN A 180 -21.21 -13.37 -0.91
N SER A 181 -20.25 -13.55 -1.83
CA SER A 181 -20.23 -14.71 -2.74
C SER A 181 -20.12 -16.03 -1.98
N LYS A 182 -19.30 -16.10 -0.92
CA LYS A 182 -19.23 -17.28 -0.03
C LYS A 182 -20.56 -17.54 0.67
N ASN A 183 -21.21 -16.51 1.21
CA ASN A 183 -22.52 -16.64 1.86
C ASN A 183 -23.58 -17.17 0.87
N ALA A 184 -23.54 -16.70 -0.38
CA ALA A 184 -24.44 -17.16 -1.43
C ALA A 184 -24.18 -18.63 -1.79
N LEU A 185 -22.92 -19.04 -1.95
CA LEU A 185 -22.55 -20.44 -2.20
C LEU A 185 -23.03 -21.35 -1.05
N ALA A 186 -22.78 -20.97 0.21
CA ALA A 186 -23.22 -21.73 1.37
C ALA A 186 -24.76 -21.89 1.41
N THR A 187 -25.49 -20.80 1.17
CA THR A 187 -26.97 -20.84 1.07
C THR A 187 -27.42 -21.79 -0.04
N ASN A 188 -26.81 -21.71 -1.22
CA ASN A 188 -27.15 -22.57 -2.35
C ASN A 188 -26.88 -24.05 -2.07
N LEU A 189 -25.77 -24.39 -1.42
CA LEU A 189 -25.46 -25.75 -0.99
C LEU A 189 -26.47 -26.25 0.04
N ALA A 190 -26.81 -25.43 1.04
CA ALA A 190 -27.82 -25.77 2.04
C ALA A 190 -29.19 -26.05 1.38
N ASN A 191 -29.60 -25.25 0.41
CA ASN A 191 -30.82 -25.46 -0.38
C ASN A 191 -30.78 -26.76 -1.21
N LYS A 192 -29.58 -27.28 -1.51
CA LYS A 192 -29.36 -28.58 -2.18
C LYS A 192 -29.15 -29.73 -1.21
N GLY A 193 -29.44 -29.53 0.08
CA GLY A 193 -29.35 -30.55 1.11
C GLY A 193 -27.94 -30.79 1.66
N GLN A 194 -26.97 -29.93 1.33
CA GLN A 194 -25.61 -29.98 1.87
C GLN A 194 -25.41 -28.93 2.98
N PRO A 195 -25.37 -29.33 4.27
CA PRO A 195 -25.26 -28.39 5.38
C PRO A 195 -24.02 -27.51 5.24
N SER A 196 -24.21 -26.20 5.12
CA SER A 196 -23.13 -25.25 4.84
C SER A 196 -23.42 -23.90 5.48
N VAL A 197 -22.38 -23.23 5.98
CA VAL A 197 -22.46 -21.87 6.55
C VAL A 197 -21.37 -20.95 5.97
N GLY A 198 -21.67 -19.66 5.86
CA GLY A 198 -20.78 -18.69 5.20
C GLY A 198 -19.44 -18.41 5.90
N THR A 199 -19.29 -18.84 7.16
CA THR A 199 -18.04 -18.73 7.93
C THR A 199 -17.03 -19.82 7.61
N GLU A 200 -17.42 -20.88 6.89
CA GLU A 200 -16.50 -21.92 6.42
C GLU A 200 -15.46 -21.36 5.45
N THR A 201 -14.34 -22.07 5.25
CA THR A 201 -13.36 -21.69 4.22
C THR A 201 -13.95 -21.86 2.83
N LEU A 202 -13.45 -21.10 1.83
CA LEU A 202 -13.95 -21.23 0.46
C LEU A 202 -13.75 -22.66 -0.08
N GLN A 203 -12.59 -23.27 0.20
CA GLN A 203 -12.30 -24.65 -0.21
C GLN A 203 -13.30 -25.65 0.38
N ALA A 204 -13.65 -25.53 1.67
CA ALA A 204 -14.62 -26.43 2.30
C ALA A 204 -16.01 -26.35 1.65
N LEU A 205 -16.45 -25.14 1.26
CA LEU A 205 -17.69 -24.96 0.50
C LEU A 205 -17.60 -25.58 -0.90
N VAL A 206 -16.46 -25.42 -1.58
CA VAL A 206 -16.22 -26.01 -2.92
C VAL A 206 -16.26 -27.54 -2.86
N ASP A 207 -15.60 -28.15 -1.87
CA ASP A 207 -15.55 -29.62 -1.74
C ASP A 207 -16.95 -30.23 -1.53
N LYS A 208 -17.86 -29.50 -0.86
CA LYS A 208 -19.25 -29.94 -0.66
C LYS A 208 -20.07 -29.96 -1.95
N VAL A 209 -19.65 -29.27 -3.01
CA VAL A 209 -20.33 -29.31 -4.32
C VAL A 209 -20.37 -30.74 -4.87
N ALA A 210 -19.32 -31.54 -4.64
CA ALA A 210 -19.26 -32.94 -5.09
C ALA A 210 -20.33 -33.83 -4.44
N ASN A 211 -20.85 -33.44 -3.27
CA ASN A 211 -21.87 -34.19 -2.53
C ASN A 211 -23.29 -33.71 -2.84
N VAL A 212 -23.47 -32.71 -3.71
CA VAL A 212 -24.80 -32.23 -4.09
C VAL A 212 -25.58 -33.36 -4.76
N ASN A 213 -26.76 -33.68 -4.22
CA ASN A 213 -27.65 -34.66 -4.82
C ASN A 213 -28.21 -34.11 -6.15
N THR A 214 -27.85 -34.74 -7.26
CA THR A 214 -28.30 -34.35 -8.61
C THR A 214 -29.68 -34.91 -8.97
N GLY A 215 -30.34 -35.62 -8.06
CA GLY A 215 -31.64 -36.27 -8.25
C GLY A 215 -31.52 -37.76 -8.62
N LYS A 216 -32.69 -38.38 -8.79
CA LYS A 216 -32.82 -39.79 -9.19
C LYS A 216 -32.31 -40.00 -10.62
N LYS A 217 -31.58 -41.08 -10.86
CA LYS A 217 -31.16 -41.42 -12.23
C LYS A 217 -32.26 -42.19 -12.94
N PHE A 218 -32.48 -41.86 -14.20
CA PHE A 218 -33.39 -42.60 -15.05
C PHE A 218 -32.77 -42.81 -16.43
N ALA A 219 -33.16 -43.90 -17.07
CA ALA A 219 -32.81 -44.21 -18.45
C ALA A 219 -34.08 -44.72 -19.13
N THR A 220 -34.24 -44.38 -20.40
CA THR A 220 -35.35 -44.88 -21.22
C THR A 220 -34.81 -45.37 -22.54
N GLY A 221 -35.59 -46.18 -23.23
CA GLY A 221 -35.23 -46.60 -24.57
C GLY A 221 -36.22 -47.61 -25.11
N THR A 222 -35.77 -48.31 -26.16
CA THR A 222 -36.49 -49.45 -26.70
C THR A 222 -35.58 -50.67 -26.73
N ALA A 223 -36.15 -51.86 -26.66
CA ALA A 223 -35.44 -53.12 -26.82
C ALA A 223 -36.40 -54.22 -27.30
N THR A 224 -35.91 -55.10 -28.15
CA THR A 224 -36.70 -56.21 -28.68
C THR A 224 -36.46 -57.46 -27.84
N SER A 225 -37.54 -58.15 -27.45
CA SER A 225 -37.44 -59.41 -26.72
C SER A 225 -36.81 -60.53 -27.57
N SER A 226 -36.25 -61.54 -26.91
CA SER A 226 -35.61 -62.67 -27.60
C SER A 226 -36.56 -63.42 -28.54
N SER A 227 -35.99 -64.04 -29.56
CA SER A 227 -36.70 -64.95 -30.47
C SER A 227 -36.83 -66.37 -29.90
N THR A 228 -36.07 -66.72 -28.87
CA THR A 228 -36.11 -68.02 -28.20
C THR A 228 -36.61 -67.86 -26.77
N SER A 229 -37.39 -68.85 -26.31
CA SER A 229 -37.87 -68.88 -24.94
C SER A 229 -36.79 -69.41 -23.99
N SER A 230 -36.71 -68.82 -22.80
CA SER A 230 -35.93 -69.30 -21.66
C SER A 230 -36.86 -69.72 -20.52
N THR A 231 -36.36 -70.55 -19.61
CA THR A 231 -37.13 -71.03 -18.45
C THR A 231 -36.97 -70.07 -17.28
N TYR A 232 -38.05 -69.45 -16.84
CA TYR A 232 -38.10 -68.55 -15.68
C TYR A 232 -38.84 -69.21 -14.52
N THR A 233 -38.51 -68.81 -13.29
CA THR A 233 -39.09 -69.39 -12.06
C THR A 233 -40.13 -68.45 -11.46
N PHE A 234 -41.37 -68.90 -11.36
CA PHE A 234 -42.42 -68.21 -10.61
C PHE A 234 -42.04 -68.09 -9.13
N ILE A 235 -42.70 -67.16 -8.42
CA ILE A 235 -42.47 -66.99 -6.97
C ILE A 235 -42.73 -68.29 -6.19
N ASP A 236 -43.73 -69.08 -6.58
CA ASP A 236 -44.09 -70.36 -5.95
C ASP A 236 -43.09 -71.51 -6.24
N GLY A 237 -42.07 -71.27 -7.06
CA GLY A 237 -41.04 -72.25 -7.41
C GLY A 237 -41.35 -73.06 -8.67
N THR A 238 -42.55 -72.96 -9.23
CA THR A 238 -42.85 -73.55 -10.54
C THR A 238 -42.18 -72.75 -11.67
N THR A 239 -42.13 -73.31 -12.88
CA THR A 239 -41.39 -72.70 -14.00
C THR A 239 -42.28 -72.38 -15.19
N ILE A 240 -41.85 -71.41 -15.99
CA ILE A 240 -42.49 -71.02 -17.25
C ILE A 240 -41.49 -70.71 -18.36
N GLY A 241 -41.82 -71.11 -19.59
CA GLY A 241 -41.18 -70.58 -20.78
C GLY A 241 -41.63 -69.14 -21.03
N ALA A 242 -40.70 -68.19 -21.02
CA ALA A 242 -40.93 -66.80 -21.40
C ALA A 242 -39.78 -66.29 -22.29
N TYR A 243 -39.95 -65.13 -22.93
CA TYR A 243 -38.90 -64.49 -23.72
C TYR A 243 -38.13 -63.48 -22.86
N SER A 244 -36.90 -63.18 -23.23
CA SER A 244 -36.01 -62.32 -22.45
C SER A 244 -35.94 -60.93 -23.09
N LEU A 245 -36.32 -59.89 -22.35
CA LEU A 245 -36.04 -58.51 -22.68
C LEU A 245 -34.71 -58.12 -22.05
N SER A 246 -33.67 -57.90 -22.87
CA SER A 246 -32.34 -57.53 -22.39
C SER A 246 -31.94 -56.12 -22.84
N VAL A 247 -31.50 -55.32 -21.89
CA VAL A 247 -30.97 -53.96 -22.10
C VAL A 247 -29.58 -53.89 -21.49
N THR A 248 -28.63 -53.28 -22.18
CA THR A 248 -27.23 -53.11 -21.73
C THR A 248 -26.81 -51.65 -21.87
N GLY A 249 -25.69 -51.27 -21.23
CA GLY A 249 -25.15 -49.91 -21.29
C GLY A 249 -25.88 -48.92 -20.38
N LEU A 250 -26.55 -49.38 -19.33
CA LEU A 250 -27.16 -48.50 -18.33
C LEU A 250 -26.07 -47.79 -17.52
N PRO A 251 -26.24 -46.49 -17.18
CA PRO A 251 -25.27 -45.76 -16.37
C PRO A 251 -25.45 -45.98 -14.86
N PHE A 252 -26.36 -46.87 -14.46
CA PHE A 252 -26.69 -47.19 -13.07
C PHE A 252 -27.40 -48.54 -12.97
N LYS A 253 -27.40 -49.12 -11.76
CA LYS A 253 -28.23 -50.27 -11.41
C LYS A 253 -29.69 -49.86 -11.17
N PRO A 254 -30.66 -50.33 -11.96
CA PRO A 254 -32.06 -49.99 -11.74
C PRO A 254 -32.61 -50.62 -10.46
N THR A 255 -33.32 -49.83 -9.65
CA THR A 255 -34.15 -50.32 -8.54
C THR A 255 -35.62 -50.50 -8.96
N PHE A 256 -36.05 -49.82 -10.02
CA PHE A 256 -37.34 -50.06 -10.68
C PHE A 256 -37.18 -50.09 -12.19
N ILE A 257 -37.92 -50.98 -12.86
CA ILE A 257 -37.97 -51.05 -14.32
C ILE A 257 -39.43 -51.23 -14.73
N TYR A 258 -39.87 -50.45 -15.71
CA TYR A 258 -41.10 -50.67 -16.44
C TYR A 258 -40.77 -50.87 -17.91
N ALA A 259 -41.31 -51.93 -18.53
CA ALA A 259 -41.23 -52.13 -19.96
C ALA A 259 -42.62 -52.43 -20.51
N PHE A 260 -43.01 -51.66 -21.53
CA PHE A 260 -44.31 -51.70 -22.17
C PHE A 260 -44.15 -52.24 -23.58
N TRP A 261 -45.10 -53.03 -24.03
CA TRP A 261 -45.14 -53.50 -25.40
C TRP A 261 -46.58 -53.54 -25.91
N GLU A 262 -46.71 -53.38 -27.22
CA GLU A 262 -47.97 -53.51 -27.95
C GLU A 262 -47.71 -54.27 -29.24
N SER A 263 -48.53 -55.27 -29.54
CA SER A 263 -48.45 -56.04 -30.78
C SER A 263 -49.77 -56.73 -31.10
N GLY A 264 -50.27 -56.56 -32.33
CA GLY A 264 -51.40 -57.35 -32.83
C GLY A 264 -52.68 -57.29 -31.98
N GLY A 265 -53.00 -56.13 -31.38
CA GLY A 265 -54.15 -55.97 -30.49
C GLY A 265 -53.91 -56.44 -29.05
N SER A 266 -52.67 -56.81 -28.70
CA SER A 266 -52.26 -57.19 -27.35
C SER A 266 -51.36 -56.12 -26.76
N VAL A 267 -51.54 -55.82 -25.48
CA VAL A 267 -50.64 -54.94 -24.72
C VAL A 267 -50.07 -55.69 -23.54
N GLY A 268 -48.89 -55.29 -23.09
CA GLY A 268 -48.39 -55.77 -21.82
C GLY A 268 -47.38 -54.86 -21.18
N ILE A 269 -47.18 -55.12 -19.89
CA ILE A 269 -46.22 -54.45 -19.03
C ILE A 269 -45.41 -55.47 -18.27
N VAL A 270 -44.11 -55.22 -18.20
CA VAL A 270 -43.17 -55.90 -17.32
C VAL A 270 -42.75 -54.89 -16.26
N GLU A 271 -42.94 -55.23 -15.00
CA GLU A 271 -42.56 -54.41 -13.86
C GLU A 271 -41.54 -55.17 -13.03
N TYR A 272 -40.42 -54.52 -12.73
CA TYR A 272 -39.46 -54.98 -11.72
C TYR A 272 -39.35 -53.94 -10.62
N SER A 273 -39.24 -54.41 -9.38
CA SER A 273 -38.97 -53.55 -8.23
C SER A 273 -38.04 -54.25 -7.25
N GLU A 274 -36.92 -53.61 -6.92
CA GLU A 274 -36.00 -54.09 -5.89
C GLU A 274 -36.56 -53.89 -4.47
N LEU A 275 -37.52 -52.96 -4.31
CA LEU A 275 -38.12 -52.57 -3.02
C LEU A 275 -39.46 -53.26 -2.71
N ALA A 276 -40.15 -53.82 -3.71
CA ALA A 276 -41.47 -54.42 -3.50
C ALA A 276 -41.37 -55.77 -2.78
N GLY A 277 -41.50 -55.76 -1.46
CA GLY A 277 -41.53 -56.95 -0.58
C GLY A 277 -42.90 -57.61 -0.42
N ASP A 278 -43.86 -57.37 -1.32
CA ASP A 278 -45.26 -57.76 -1.08
C ASP A 278 -45.49 -59.29 -1.07
N ILE A 279 -44.73 -60.06 -1.86
CA ILE A 279 -44.83 -61.53 -1.92
C ILE A 279 -43.45 -62.23 -2.05
N TYR A 280 -42.46 -61.58 -2.67
CA TYR A 280 -41.10 -62.10 -2.85
C TYR A 280 -40.12 -60.93 -3.04
N PRO A 281 -38.88 -60.99 -2.54
CA PRO A 281 -37.89 -59.94 -2.80
C PRO A 281 -37.56 -59.83 -4.29
N LYS A 282 -37.48 -58.61 -4.85
CA LYS A 282 -37.13 -58.41 -6.26
C LYS A 282 -38.07 -59.11 -7.27
N PRO A 283 -39.40 -58.98 -7.15
CA PRO A 283 -40.31 -59.66 -8.06
C PRO A 283 -40.32 -59.00 -9.43
N VAL A 284 -40.56 -59.79 -10.46
CA VAL A 284 -40.96 -59.34 -11.79
C VAL A 284 -42.43 -59.66 -11.99
N LYS A 285 -43.26 -58.64 -12.20
CA LYS A 285 -44.66 -58.80 -12.58
C LYS A 285 -44.77 -58.64 -14.08
N ILE A 286 -45.39 -59.60 -14.74
CA ILE A 286 -45.73 -59.46 -16.15
C ILE A 286 -47.24 -59.50 -16.28
N THR A 287 -47.82 -58.44 -16.83
CA THR A 287 -49.25 -58.39 -17.13
C THR A 287 -49.41 -58.24 -18.62
N GLY A 288 -50.16 -59.15 -19.24
CA GLY A 288 -50.57 -59.06 -20.64
C GLY A 288 -52.09 -59.06 -20.75
N ALA A 289 -52.62 -58.25 -21.66
CA ALA A 289 -54.03 -58.21 -22.00
C ALA A 289 -54.22 -58.24 -23.53
N ASN A 290 -55.18 -59.03 -23.99
CA ASN A 290 -55.56 -59.07 -25.40
C ASN A 290 -56.86 -58.29 -25.60
N PHE A 291 -56.90 -57.44 -26.61
CA PHE A 291 -58.12 -56.76 -27.03
C PHE A 291 -58.67 -57.41 -28.29
N THR A 292 -59.96 -57.74 -28.27
CA THR A 292 -60.69 -58.19 -29.46
C THR A 292 -61.65 -57.10 -29.92
N THR A 293 -62.13 -57.21 -31.16
CA THR A 293 -63.09 -56.26 -31.75
C THR A 293 -64.44 -56.20 -31.03
N SER A 294 -64.73 -57.14 -30.12
CA SER A 294 -65.95 -57.23 -29.32
C SER A 294 -65.75 -56.95 -27.82
N GLY A 295 -64.55 -56.53 -27.38
CA GLY A 295 -64.24 -56.18 -25.99
C GLY A 295 -62.96 -56.84 -25.45
N THR A 296 -62.66 -56.60 -24.16
CA THR A 296 -61.45 -57.10 -23.48
C THR A 296 -61.50 -58.61 -23.30
N SER A 297 -60.50 -59.33 -23.81
CA SER A 297 -60.36 -60.77 -23.65
C SER A 297 -59.16 -61.07 -22.75
N SER A 298 -59.41 -61.48 -21.49
CA SER A 298 -58.44 -62.06 -20.55
C SER A 298 -57.16 -61.24 -20.27
N ALA A 299 -57.02 -60.76 -19.03
CA ALA A 299 -55.75 -60.26 -18.51
C ALA A 299 -55.08 -61.35 -17.66
N VAL A 300 -53.80 -61.62 -17.89
CA VAL A 300 -53.01 -62.55 -17.10
C VAL A 300 -51.87 -61.79 -16.45
N THR A 301 -51.79 -61.86 -15.12
CA THR A 301 -50.65 -61.37 -14.34
C THR A 301 -49.83 -62.55 -13.83
N ARG A 302 -48.52 -62.49 -14.03
CA ARG A 302 -47.55 -63.51 -13.64
C ARG A 302 -46.52 -62.90 -12.72
N HIS A 303 -46.22 -63.58 -11.62
CA HIS A 303 -45.23 -63.14 -10.65
C HIS A 303 -44.00 -64.05 -10.68
N ILE A 304 -42.89 -63.52 -11.17
CA ILE A 304 -41.64 -64.26 -11.44
C ILE A 304 -40.54 -63.73 -10.50
N LYS A 305 -39.61 -64.60 -10.13
CA LYS A 305 -38.42 -64.21 -9.35
C LYS A 305 -37.47 -63.41 -10.24
N GLY A 306 -37.18 -62.15 -9.88
CA GLY A 306 -36.28 -61.26 -10.63
C GLY A 306 -34.80 -61.43 -10.28
N ASP A 307 -34.50 -62.23 -9.26
CA ASP A 307 -33.16 -62.50 -8.74
C ASP A 307 -32.68 -63.93 -9.04
N VAL A 308 -33.43 -64.67 -9.87
CA VAL A 308 -33.09 -66.02 -10.30
C VAL A 308 -32.87 -66.03 -11.81
N SER A 309 -31.71 -66.54 -12.23
CA SER A 309 -31.38 -66.72 -13.65
C SER A 309 -32.52 -67.45 -14.39
N PRO A 310 -32.93 -66.99 -15.57
CA PRO A 310 -32.26 -66.00 -16.42
C PRO A 310 -32.64 -64.54 -16.16
N ALA A 311 -33.49 -64.25 -15.17
CA ALA A 311 -33.71 -62.86 -14.76
C ALA A 311 -32.46 -62.32 -14.07
N ASN A 312 -32.04 -61.10 -14.43
CA ASN A 312 -30.84 -60.49 -13.87
C ASN A 312 -30.93 -58.97 -13.95
N ILE A 313 -30.52 -58.28 -12.88
CA ILE A 313 -30.41 -56.82 -12.83
C ILE A 313 -29.00 -56.50 -12.32
N SER A 314 -28.23 -55.78 -13.12
CA SER A 314 -26.84 -55.40 -12.84
C SER A 314 -26.64 -53.88 -12.94
N ASP A 315 -25.43 -53.41 -12.61
CA ASP A 315 -25.06 -51.99 -12.66
C ASP A 315 -25.11 -51.38 -14.07
N THR A 316 -25.16 -52.21 -15.11
CA THR A 316 -25.11 -51.77 -16.51
C THR A 316 -26.15 -52.42 -17.40
N SER A 317 -27.00 -53.29 -16.86
CA SER A 317 -27.95 -54.06 -17.68
C SER A 317 -29.12 -54.60 -16.87
N PHE A 318 -30.18 -54.98 -17.58
CA PHE A 318 -31.19 -55.87 -17.04
C PHE A 318 -31.62 -56.90 -18.09
N THR A 319 -32.06 -58.06 -17.60
CA THR A 319 -32.73 -59.11 -18.36
C THR A 319 -34.00 -59.49 -17.61
N LEU A 320 -35.16 -59.22 -18.18
CA LEU A 320 -36.46 -59.50 -17.58
C LEU A 320 -37.31 -60.41 -18.48
N PRO A 321 -38.14 -61.30 -17.91
CA PRO A 321 -39.07 -62.11 -18.68
C PRO A 321 -40.21 -61.26 -19.28
N THR A 322 -40.68 -61.64 -20.47
CA THR A 322 -41.85 -61.06 -21.15
C THR A 322 -42.62 -62.14 -21.94
N LEU A 323 -43.90 -61.87 -22.25
CA LEU A 323 -44.82 -62.82 -22.88
C LEU A 323 -44.78 -62.82 -24.42
N GLY A 324 -44.05 -61.89 -25.02
CA GLY A 324 -43.97 -61.72 -26.48
C GLY A 324 -42.61 -62.12 -27.06
N GLN A 325 -42.62 -62.86 -28.18
CA GLN A 325 -41.43 -63.20 -28.96
C GLN A 325 -41.08 -62.08 -29.94
N SER A 326 -39.83 -61.65 -29.98
CA SER A 326 -39.37 -60.65 -30.96
C SER A 326 -40.22 -59.36 -30.98
N ILE A 327 -40.75 -58.95 -29.82
CA ILE A 327 -41.60 -57.76 -29.70
C ILE A 327 -40.78 -56.59 -29.20
N LEU A 328 -40.94 -55.43 -29.84
CA LEU A 328 -40.35 -54.18 -29.39
C LEU A 328 -41.02 -53.70 -28.10
N HIS A 329 -40.21 -53.46 -27.08
CA HIS A 329 -40.64 -52.84 -25.83
C HIS A 329 -40.10 -51.42 -25.75
N THR A 330 -40.91 -50.51 -25.22
CA THR A 330 -40.44 -49.22 -24.70
C THR A 330 -40.23 -49.37 -23.21
N TRP A 331 -39.07 -48.95 -22.68
CA TRP A 331 -38.72 -49.18 -21.28
C TRP A 331 -38.26 -47.90 -20.59
N ILE A 332 -38.42 -47.89 -19.27
CA ILE A 332 -37.85 -46.92 -18.33
C ILE A 332 -37.24 -47.69 -17.16
N ALA A 333 -36.01 -47.32 -16.81
CA ALA A 333 -35.26 -47.80 -15.66
C ALA A 333 -35.00 -46.63 -14.72
N LEU A 334 -35.12 -46.86 -13.41
CA LEU A 334 -34.99 -45.84 -12.36
C LEU A 334 -34.05 -46.33 -11.27
N GLU A 335 -33.16 -45.46 -10.81
CA GLU A 335 -32.43 -45.58 -9.54
C GLU A 335 -33.07 -44.59 -8.56
N ILE A 336 -33.85 -45.14 -7.64
CA ILE A 336 -34.60 -44.43 -6.60
C ILE A 336 -33.88 -44.50 -5.26
#